data_AF-A0A2W1B2M5-F1
#
_entry.id   AF-A0A2W1B2M5-F1
#
_cell.length_a   1.000
_cell.length_b   1.000
_cell.length_c   1.000
_cell.angle_alpha   90.00
_cell.angle_beta   90.00
_cell.angle_gamma   90.00
#
_symmetry.space_group_name_H-M   'P 1'
#
loop_
_entity.id
_entity.type
_entity.pdbx_description
1 polymer ?
#
loop_
_entity_poly.entity_id
_entity_poly.type
_entity_poly.pdbx_seq_one_letter_code
_entity_poly.pdbx_strand_id
1 'polypeptide(L)'
;MVIKPSAEDDAVAELVEKTKKFVSDHGGEVEVEEVWGLRRLAYPIQGFREGTYILTQFAMDGEHARELESMFKLQDDLLRHLLVKRDTRKKAEAKVDAVAEAVVEAVEQVEAVEQ
;
A
#
# COMPACT_ATOMS: atom_id res chain seq x y z
N MET A 1 3.90 0.00 -4.07
CA MET A 1 5.14 -0.47 -4.72
C MET A 1 4.87 -1.76 -5.49
N VAL A 2 5.71 -2.08 -6.49
CA VAL A 2 5.60 -3.27 -7.34
C VAL A 2 6.91 -4.05 -7.26
N ILE A 3 6.83 -5.31 -6.82
CA ILE A 3 7.96 -6.21 -6.64
C ILE A 3 8.04 -7.21 -7.81
N LYS A 4 9.24 -7.66 -8.14
CA LYS A 4 9.48 -8.76 -9.09
C LYS A 4 8.64 -10.00 -8.71
N PRO A 5 8.02 -10.70 -9.66
CA PRO A 5 7.21 -11.90 -9.39
C PRO A 5 8.07 -13.13 -9.05
N SER A 6 9.39 -13.05 -9.26
CA SER A 6 10.36 -14.09 -8.90
C SER A 6 10.85 -13.97 -7.46
N ALA A 7 10.50 -12.89 -6.75
CA ALA A 7 10.86 -12.74 -5.34
C ALA A 7 10.03 -13.71 -4.50
N GLU A 8 10.67 -14.37 -3.55
CA GLU A 8 9.99 -15.24 -2.58
C GLU A 8 9.06 -14.40 -1.69
N ASP A 9 8.00 -15.02 -1.17
CA ASP A 9 7.04 -14.37 -0.28
C ASP A 9 7.72 -13.76 0.96
N ASP A 10 8.83 -14.35 1.40
CA ASP A 10 9.66 -13.84 2.49
C ASP A 10 10.31 -12.50 2.15
N ALA A 11 10.85 -12.34 0.94
CA ALA A 11 11.44 -11.09 0.47
C ALA A 11 10.38 -9.97 0.35
N VAL A 12 9.14 -10.32 0.01
CA VAL A 12 8.02 -9.39 0.01
C VAL A 12 7.74 -8.89 1.42
N ALA A 13 7.66 -9.81 2.40
CA ALA A 13 7.44 -9.48 3.79
C ALA A 13 8.60 -8.66 4.40
N GLU A 14 9.85 -8.99 4.08
CA GLU A 14 11.02 -8.25 4.52
C GLU A 14 11.01 -6.81 4.02
N LEU A 15 10.67 -6.57 2.75
CA LEU A 15 10.62 -5.22 2.19
C LEU A 15 9.52 -4.38 2.85
N VAL A 16 8.40 -5.02 3.15
CA VAL A 16 7.28 -4.40 3.87
C VAL A 16 7.69 -4.03 5.30
N GLU A 17 8.28 -4.97 6.05
CA GLU A 17 8.83 -4.75 7.38
C GLU A 17 9.89 -3.64 7.41
N LYS A 18 10.78 -3.63 6.41
CA LYS A 18 11.81 -2.59 6.27
C LYS A 18 11.19 -1.21 6.05
N THR A 19 10.13 -1.14 5.25
CA THR A 19 9.38 0.10 5.03
C THR A 19 8.70 0.56 6.32
N LYS A 20 8.07 -0.35 7.06
CA LYS A 20 7.46 -0.06 8.37
C LYS A 20 8.49 0.47 9.36
N LYS A 21 9.63 -0.21 9.51
CA LYS A 21 10.71 0.22 10.41
C LYS A 21 11.20 1.61 10.05
N PHE A 22 11.44 1.87 8.77
CA PHE A 22 11.86 3.20 8.31
C PHE A 22 10.85 4.29 8.71
N VAL A 23 9.55 4.03 8.53
CA VAL A 23 8.50 4.99 8.91
C VAL A 23 8.48 5.19 10.44
N SER A 24 8.55 4.12 11.23
CA SER A 24 8.54 4.19 12.69
C SER A 24 9.76 4.89 13.29
N ASP A 25 10.97 4.64 12.76
CA ASP A 25 12.22 5.30 13.20
C ASP A 25 12.16 6.82 13.01
N HIS A 26 11.43 7.27 11.99
CA HIS A 26 11.22 8.70 11.68
C HIS A 26 9.96 9.28 12.32
N GLY A 27 9.39 8.61 13.32
CA GLY A 27 8.23 9.09 14.08
C GLY A 27 6.92 9.12 13.28
N GLY A 28 6.85 8.37 12.18
CA GLY A 28 5.64 8.19 11.39
C GLY A 28 4.77 7.03 11.87
N GLU A 29 3.53 6.99 11.37
CA GLU A 29 2.56 5.93 11.63
C GLU A 29 2.07 5.29 10.32
N VAL A 30 1.94 3.97 10.28
CA VAL A 30 1.38 3.25 9.14
C VAL A 30 -0.12 3.07 9.35
N GLU A 31 -0.94 3.69 8.50
CA GLU A 31 -2.40 3.65 8.58
C GLU A 31 -2.98 2.39 7.90
N VAL A 32 -2.45 2.03 6.74
CA VAL A 32 -2.96 0.91 5.94
C VAL A 32 -1.81 0.19 5.28
N GLU A 33 -1.83 -1.13 5.38
CA GLU A 33 -0.99 -2.02 4.60
C GLU A 33 -1.87 -3.04 3.92
N GLU A 34 -1.75 -3.15 2.60
CA GLU A 34 -2.51 -4.10 1.81
C GLU A 34 -1.64 -4.71 0.72
N VAL A 35 -1.55 -6.03 0.72
CA VAL A 35 -0.86 -6.82 -0.31
C VAL A 35 -1.90 -7.28 -1.31
N TRP A 36 -1.87 -6.75 -2.52
CA TRP A 36 -2.79 -7.12 -3.60
C TRP A 36 -2.41 -8.41 -4.31
N GLY A 37 -1.23 -8.95 -4.01
CA GLY A 37 -0.69 -10.14 -4.63
C GLY A 37 -0.23 -9.93 -6.08
N LEU A 38 -0.09 -11.04 -6.81
CA LEU A 38 0.39 -11.06 -8.19
C LEU A 38 -0.64 -10.47 -9.15
N ARG A 39 -0.24 -9.48 -9.94
CA ARG A 39 -1.08 -8.90 -11.01
C ARG A 39 -0.31 -8.75 -12.31
N ARG A 40 -1.03 -8.90 -13.43
CA ARG A 40 -0.47 -8.75 -14.77
C ARG A 40 -0.26 -7.28 -15.11
N LEU A 41 0.92 -6.96 -15.64
CA LEU A 41 1.30 -5.62 -16.10
C LEU A 41 0.81 -5.39 -17.55
N ALA A 42 0.48 -4.14 -17.89
CA ALA A 42 0.06 -3.77 -19.24
C ALA A 42 1.18 -3.93 -20.29
N TYR A 43 2.43 -3.78 -19.87
CA TYR A 43 3.63 -3.93 -20.68
C TYR A 43 4.78 -4.48 -19.81
N PRO A 44 5.79 -5.14 -20.41
CA PRO A 44 6.87 -5.73 -19.63
C PRO A 44 7.76 -4.66 -19.00
N ILE A 45 8.11 -4.84 -17.73
CA ILE A 45 9.07 -4.01 -16.98
C ILE A 45 10.26 -4.90 -16.62
N GLN A 46 11.47 -4.52 -17.02
CA GLN A 46 12.69 -5.33 -16.82
C GLN A 46 12.54 -6.81 -17.27
N GLY A 47 11.72 -7.06 -18.30
CA GLY A 47 11.45 -8.41 -18.81
C GLY A 47 10.29 -9.16 -18.12
N PHE A 48 9.76 -8.66 -17.01
CA PHE A 48 8.64 -9.27 -16.30
C PHE A 48 7.29 -8.76 -16.80
N ARG A 49 6.31 -9.64 -16.96
CA ARG A 49 4.92 -9.33 -17.36
C ARG A 49 3.93 -9.29 -16.20
N GLU A 50 4.40 -9.66 -15.03
CA GLU A 50 3.63 -9.78 -13.79
C GLU A 50 4.45 -9.14 -12.66
N GLY A 51 3.77 -8.74 -11.59
CA GLY A 51 4.43 -8.22 -10.41
C GLY A 51 3.49 -8.22 -9.21
N THR A 52 4.07 -8.28 -8.02
CA THR A 52 3.31 -8.26 -6.76
C THR A 52 3.08 -6.82 -6.35
N TYR A 53 1.80 -6.44 -6.19
CA TYR A 53 1.40 -5.08 -5.82
C TYR A 53 1.21 -4.96 -4.33
N ILE A 54 1.75 -3.89 -3.77
CA ILE A 54 1.64 -3.57 -2.34
C ILE A 54 1.26 -2.11 -2.20
N LEU A 55 0.20 -1.87 -1.44
CA LEU A 55 -0.24 -0.55 -1.03
C LEU A 55 0.15 -0.34 0.43
N THR A 56 0.88 0.75 0.69
CA THR A 56 1.21 1.18 2.04
C THR A 56 0.81 2.63 2.17
N GLN A 57 -0.02 2.93 3.15
CA GLN A 57 -0.42 4.28 3.53
C GLN A 57 0.18 4.58 4.89
N PHE A 58 0.91 5.67 4.97
CA PHE A 58 1.56 6.09 6.20
C PHE A 58 1.55 7.61 6.30
N ALA A 59 1.61 8.09 7.54
CA ALA A 59 1.81 9.47 7.90
C ALA A 59 3.23 9.63 8.41
N MET A 60 4.01 10.51 7.81
CA MET A 60 5.36 10.84 8.26
C MET A 60 5.70 12.27 7.84
N ASP A 61 6.79 12.80 8.41
CA ASP A 61 7.30 14.10 7.98
C ASP A 61 7.85 14.05 6.54
N GLY A 62 7.61 15.12 5.78
CA GLY A 62 7.99 15.21 4.38
C GLY A 62 9.50 15.29 4.13
N GLU A 63 10.30 15.68 5.13
CA GLU A 63 11.76 15.75 5.02
C GLU A 63 12.38 14.36 4.78
N HIS A 64 11.80 13.31 5.37
CA HIS A 64 12.29 11.95 5.26
C HIS A 64 11.76 11.20 4.02
N ALA A 65 10.82 11.79 3.27
CA ALA A 65 10.26 11.16 2.07
C ALA A 65 11.32 10.90 0.98
N ARG A 66 12.31 11.81 0.85
CA ARG A 66 13.39 11.68 -0.14
C ARG A 66 14.37 10.55 0.20
N GLU A 67 14.59 10.32 1.49
CA GLU A 67 15.44 9.24 1.97
C GLU A 67 14.76 7.89 1.75
N LEU A 68 13.46 7.79 2.02
CA LEU A 68 12.66 6.61 1.71
C LEU A 68 12.69 6.29 0.20
N GLU A 69 12.57 7.30 -0.65
CA GLU A 69 12.66 7.13 -2.11
C GLU A 69 14.04 6.62 -2.55
N SER A 70 15.10 7.07 -1.86
CA SER A 70 16.47 6.61 -2.12
C SER A 70 16.64 5.15 -1.68
N MET A 71 16.10 4.76 -0.54
CA MET A 71 16.08 3.36 -0.07
C MET A 71 15.40 2.45 -1.09
N PHE A 72 14.26 2.85 -1.66
CA PHE A 72 13.56 2.07 -2.68
C PHE A 72 14.33 1.95 -4.00
N LYS A 73 15.15 2.94 -4.35
CA LYS A 73 16.01 2.86 -5.56
C LYS A 73 17.18 1.89 -5.38
N LEU A 74 17.63 1.65 -4.15
CA LEU A 74 18.69 0.68 -3.85
C LEU A 74 18.19 -0.77 -3.81
N GLN A 75 16.87 -0.99 -3.75
CA GLN A 75 16.30 -2.32 -3.72
C GLN A 75 16.12 -2.85 -5.14
N ASP A 76 16.91 -3.87 -5.50
CA ASP A 76 16.90 -4.43 -6.84
C ASP A 76 15.58 -5.17 -7.13
N ASP A 77 14.94 -5.73 -6.11
CA ASP A 77 13.67 -6.47 -6.22
C ASP A 77 12.45 -5.59 -6.56
N LEU A 78 12.59 -4.27 -6.46
CA LEU A 78 11.54 -3.33 -6.82
C LEU A 78 11.54 -3.03 -8.33
N LEU A 79 10.48 -3.46 -9.01
CA LEU A 79 10.24 -3.09 -10.41
C LEU A 79 9.85 -1.62 -10.54
N ARG A 80 9.01 -1.14 -9.62
CA ARG A 80 8.50 0.24 -9.62
C ARG A 80 8.02 0.65 -8.23
N HIS A 81 8.28 1.88 -7.86
CA HIS A 81 7.66 2.53 -6.70
C HIS A 81 7.02 3.84 -7.14
N LEU A 82 5.99 4.26 -6.42
CA LEU A 82 5.35 5.55 -6.61
C LEU A 82 4.99 6.06 -5.21
N LEU A 83 5.59 7.18 -4.83
CA LEU A 83 5.30 7.88 -3.59
C LEU A 83 4.48 9.11 -3.93
N VAL A 84 3.29 9.23 -3.33
CA VAL A 84 2.37 10.34 -3.58
C VAL A 84 1.97 10.95 -2.26
N LYS A 85 2.16 12.27 -2.14
CA LYS A 85 1.59 13.02 -1.01
C LYS A 85 0.06 12.99 -1.15
N ARG A 86 -0.60 12.37 -0.18
CA ARG A 86 -2.06 12.39 -0.12
C ARG A 86 -2.56 13.77 0.26
N ASP A 87 -3.45 14.30 -0.56
CA ASP A 87 -4.15 15.54 -0.26
C ASP A 87 -5.18 15.29 0.85
N THR A 88 -5.24 16.18 1.85
CA THR A 88 -6.12 16.03 3.03
C THR A 88 -7.59 15.98 2.63
N ARG A 89 -7.96 16.55 1.47
CA ARG A 89 -9.32 16.50 0.93
C ARG A 89 -9.80 15.07 0.61
N LYS A 90 -8.91 14.20 0.12
CA LYS A 90 -9.25 12.80 -0.22
C LYS A 90 -9.42 11.90 1.01
N LYS A 91 -8.84 12.27 2.16
CA LYS A 91 -9.09 11.56 3.43
C LYS A 91 -10.57 11.68 3.85
N ALA A 92 -11.22 12.80 3.51
CA ALA A 92 -12.65 12.97 3.75
C ALA A 92 -13.45 12.02 2.85
N GLU A 93 -13.19 12.02 1.53
CA GLU A 93 -13.90 11.19 0.52
C GLU A 93 -13.78 9.68 0.80
N ALA A 94 -12.58 9.19 1.14
CA ALA A 94 -12.37 7.78 1.48
C ALA A 94 -13.01 7.37 2.81
N LYS A 95 -13.16 8.30 3.77
CA LYS A 95 -13.98 8.04 4.96
C LYS A 95 -15.47 7.97 4.62
N VAL A 96 -15.95 8.70 3.61
CA VAL A 96 -17.35 8.63 3.20
C VAL A 96 -17.66 7.31 2.48
N ASP A 97 -16.75 6.82 1.64
CA ASP A 97 -16.89 5.50 1.00
C ASP A 97 -16.81 4.35 2.02
N ALA A 98 -15.86 4.39 2.95
CA ALA A 98 -15.75 3.36 4.00
C ALA A 98 -16.94 3.39 4.99
N VAL A 99 -17.49 4.58 5.27
CA VAL A 99 -18.74 4.72 6.04
C VAL A 99 -19.94 4.26 5.21
N ALA A 100 -19.98 4.50 3.89
CA ALA A 100 -21.05 4.02 3.04
C ALA A 100 -21.07 2.49 2.96
N GLU A 101 -19.90 1.84 2.82
CA GLU A 101 -19.79 0.38 2.80
C GLU A 101 -20.17 -0.24 4.15
N ALA A 102 -19.74 0.36 5.27
CA ALA A 102 -20.13 -0.07 6.62
C ALA A 102 -21.62 0.19 6.95
N VAL A 103 -22.22 1.25 6.40
CA VAL A 103 -23.65 1.52 6.55
C VAL A 103 -24.49 0.56 5.69
N VAL A 104 -24.01 0.15 4.51
CA VAL A 104 -24.66 -0.86 3.67
C VAL A 104 -24.67 -2.23 4.37
N GLU A 105 -23.54 -2.66 4.95
CA GLU A 105 -23.49 -3.90 5.75
C GLU A 105 -24.40 -3.85 7.00
N ALA A 106 -24.48 -2.70 7.67
CA ALA A 106 -25.37 -2.55 8.83
C ALA A 106 -26.86 -2.56 8.45
N VAL A 107 -27.23 -2.06 7.27
CA VAL A 107 -28.62 -2.09 6.77
C VAL A 107 -29.02 -3.51 6.36
N GLU A 108 -28.15 -4.27 5.71
CA GLU A 108 -28.41 -5.69 5.38
C GLU A 108 -28.58 -6.57 6.64
N GLN A 109 -27.84 -6.30 7.71
CA GLN A 109 -27.98 -7.04 8.97
C GLN A 109 -29.28 -6.70 9.73
N VAL A 110 -29.83 -5.49 9.56
CA VAL A 110 -31.11 -5.11 10.17
C VAL A 110 -32.28 -5.75 9.40
N GLU A 111 -32.22 -5.84 8.07
CA GLU A 111 -33.25 -6.50 7.27
C GLU A 111 -33.30 -8.04 7.44
N ALA A 112 -32.18 -8.67 7.84
CA ALA A 112 -32.12 -10.11 8.12
C ALA A 112 -32.68 -10.51 9.50
N VAL A 113 -32.86 -9.57 10.43
CA VAL A 113 -33.36 -9.81 11.79
C VAL A 113 -34.89 -9.65 11.87
N GLU A 114 -35.53 -9.07 10.86
CA GLU A 114 -36.99 -8.86 10.78
C GLU A 114 -37.77 -9.99 10.06
N GLN A 115 -37.14 -11.13 9.70
CA GLN A 115 -37.83 -12.34 9.20
C GLN A 115 -37.75 -13.53 10.14
#